data_AF-A0A8X6W8P5-F1
#
_entry.id   AF-A0A8X6W8P5-F1
#
_cell.length_a   1.000
_cell.length_b   1.000
_cell.length_c   1.000
_cell.angle_alpha   90.00
_cell.angle_beta   90.00
_cell.angle_gamma   90.00
#
_symmetry.space_group_name_H-M   'P 1'
#
loop_
_entity.id
_entity.type
_entity.pdbx_description
1 polymer ?
#
loop_
_entity_poly.entity_id
_entity_poly.type
_entity_poly.pdbx_seq_one_letter_code
_entity_poly.pdbx_strand_id
1 'polypeptide(L)' 'MANNQSVRRHLDAFTRGRIIGKLEEGRSVTSVAAEFRIAHSIVSRLWRQFQTTGTAIRGFSSGRPR' A
#
# COMPACT_ATOMS: atom_id res chain seq x y z
N MET A 1 0.84 -8.36 -20.62
CA MET A 1 0.38 -7.10 -19.99
C MET A 1 0.19 -7.40 -18.52
N ALA A 2 0.58 -6.59 -17.53
CA ALA A 2 1.37 -5.34 -17.49
C ALA A 2 2.48 -5.52 -16.41
N ASN A 3 3.25 -4.54 -15.91
CA ASN A 3 3.28 -3.08 -16.07
C ASN A 3 4.74 -2.60 -15.94
N ASN A 4 5.14 -1.63 -16.76
CA ASN A 4 6.48 -1.04 -16.74
C ASN A 4 6.64 -0.15 -15.48
N GLN A 5 7.29 -0.66 -14.42
CA GLN A 5 7.64 0.13 -13.23
C GLN A 5 9.15 0.49 -13.18
N SER A 6 9.76 0.72 -14.35
CA SER A 6 11.11 1.29 -14.42
C SER A 6 11.09 2.81 -14.17
N VAL A 7 11.93 3.25 -13.22
CA VAL A 7 12.49 4.62 -13.07
C VAL A 7 11.54 5.84 -13.03
N ARG A 8 10.50 5.87 -12.16
CA ARG A 8 9.89 7.16 -11.75
C ARG A 8 9.58 7.26 -10.23
N ARG A 9 10.49 7.97 -9.54
CA ARG A 9 10.53 8.38 -8.11
C ARG A 9 11.08 7.33 -7.15
N HIS A 10 12.25 7.67 -6.61
CA HIS A 10 13.05 6.94 -5.63
C HIS A 10 12.35 6.91 -4.26
N LEU A 11 11.46 5.93 -4.07
CA LEU A 11 11.21 5.35 -2.76
C LEU A 11 11.95 4.02 -2.75
N ASP A 12 12.91 3.88 -1.85
CA ASP A 12 13.76 2.70 -1.82
C ASP A 12 12.90 1.43 -1.66
N ALA A 13 13.33 0.33 -2.28
CA ALA A 13 12.59 -0.93 -2.24
C ALA A 13 12.38 -1.41 -0.80
N PHE A 14 13.34 -1.13 0.09
CA PHE A 14 13.24 -1.37 1.53
C PHE A 14 12.15 -0.51 2.19
N THR A 15 12.10 0.79 1.89
CA THR A 15 11.04 1.68 2.40
C THR A 15 9.66 1.26 1.90
N ARG A 16 9.55 0.86 0.63
CA ARG A 16 8.32 0.31 0.05
C ARG A 16 7.87 -0.97 0.75
N GLY A 17 8.78 -1.93 0.95
CA GLY A 17 8.49 -3.18 1.67
C GLY A 17 8.08 -2.93 3.12
N ARG A 18 8.76 -2.04 3.83
CA ARG A 18 8.46 -1.72 5.25
C ARG A 18 7.13 -1.00 5.43
N ILE A 19 6.75 -0.13 4.51
CA ILE A 19 5.41 0.50 4.47
C ILE A 19 4.33 -0.55 4.21
N ILE A 20 4.56 -1.46 3.24
CA ILE A 20 3.60 -2.52 2.91
C ILE A 20 3.42 -3.47 4.10
N GLY A 21 4.49 -3.99 4.70
CA GLY A 21 4.39 -4.87 5.87
C GLY A 21 3.62 -4.24 7.03
N LYS A 22 3.86 -2.95 7.31
CA LYS A 22 3.09 -2.18 8.31
C LYS A 22 1.59 -2.10 7.99
N LEU A 23 1.21 -2.03 6.72
CA LEU A 23 -0.19 -2.02 6.29
C LEU A 23 -0.80 -3.43 6.30
N GLU A 24 -0.01 -4.47 6.04
CA GLU A 24 -0.40 -5.88 6.20
C GLU A 24 -0.64 -6.25 7.66
N GLU A 25 0.09 -5.66 8.62
CA GLU A 25 -0.21 -5.69 10.07
C GLU A 25 -1.54 -5.00 10.45
N GLY A 26 -2.33 -4.51 9.48
CA GLY A 26 -3.61 -3.84 9.71
C GLY A 26 -3.50 -2.38 10.15
N ARG A 27 -2.32 -1.75 10.07
CA ARG A 27 -2.15 -0.33 10.44
C ARG A 27 -2.81 0.58 9.40
N SER A 28 -3.37 1.68 9.87
CA SER A 28 -4.00 2.68 9.00
C SER A 28 -2.98 3.43 8.13
N VAL A 29 -3.36 3.69 6.87
CA VAL A 29 -2.57 4.45 5.88
C VAL A 29 -2.09 5.79 6.45
N THR A 30 -2.92 6.48 7.24
CA THR A 30 -2.57 7.73 7.94
C THR A 30 -1.44 7.56 8.95
N SER A 31 -1.47 6.50 9.78
CA SER A 31 -0.45 6.22 10.78
C SER A 31 0.89 5.91 10.13
N VAL A 32 0.89 5.12 9.05
CA VAL A 32 2.10 4.78 8.30
C VAL A 32 2.64 6.00 7.54
N ALA A 33 1.78 6.84 6.96
CA ALA A 33 2.18 8.10 6.35
C ALA A 33 2.87 9.05 7.36
N ALA A 34 2.35 9.16 8.58
CA ALA A 34 2.93 9.96 9.65
C ALA A 34 4.27 9.38 10.17
N GLU A 35 4.32 8.07 10.40
CA GLU A 35 5.51 7.35 10.88
C GLU A 35 6.71 7.50 9.91
N PHE A 36 6.46 7.41 8.61
CA PHE A 36 7.50 7.54 7.58
C PHE A 36 7.65 8.98 7.03
N ARG A 37 6.87 9.95 7.52
CA ARG A 37 6.82 11.34 7.01
C ARG A 37 6.62 11.45 5.49
N ILE A 38 5.87 10.51 4.90
CA ILE A 38 5.56 10.46 3.47
C ILE A 38 4.13 10.96 3.22
N ALA A 39 3.92 11.60 2.07
CA ALA A 39 2.58 12.03 1.64
C ALA A 39 1.58 10.86 1.61
N HIS A 40 0.43 11.03 2.27
CA HIS A 40 -0.63 10.03 2.38
C HIS A 40 -1.09 9.45 1.02
N SER A 41 -1.07 10.26 -0.03
CA SER A 41 -1.39 9.85 -1.41
C SER A 41 -0.43 8.80 -1.97
N ILE A 42 0.86 8.85 -1.59
CA ILE A 42 1.86 7.86 -2.00
C ILE A 42 1.63 6.54 -1.27
N VAL A 43 1.41 6.58 0.05
CA VAL A 43 1.12 5.38 0.87
C VAL A 43 -0.19 4.72 0.41
N SER A 44 -1.26 5.49 0.16
CA SER A 44 -2.53 4.97 -0.38
C SER A 44 -2.36 4.34 -1.76
N ARG A 45 -1.55 4.94 -2.65
CA ARG A 45 -1.26 4.39 -3.97
C ARG A 45 -0.40 3.12 -3.89
N LEU A 46 0.54 3.06 -2.95
CA LEU A 46 1.37 1.89 -2.65
C LEU A 46 0.50 0.72 -2.18
N TRP A 47 -0.38 0.98 -1.20
CA TRP A 47 -1.34 0.00 -0.65
C TRP A 47 -2.30 -0.52 -1.71
N ARG A 48 -2.81 0.38 -2.56
CA ARG A 48 -3.73 0.03 -3.65
C ARG A 48 -3.03 -0.76 -4.75
N GLN A 49 -1.78 -0.44 -5.07
CA GLN A 49 -0.95 -1.25 -5.97
C GLN A 49 -0.61 -2.61 -5.38
N PHE A 50 -0.27 -2.70 -4.08
CA PHE A 50 -0.05 -3.98 -3.42
C PHE A 50 -1.31 -4.85 -3.50
N GLN A 51 -2.48 -4.26 -3.20
CA GLN A 51 -3.74 -4.96 -3.36
C GLN A 51 -4.05 -5.35 -4.83
N THR A 52 -3.74 -4.49 -5.79
CA THR A 52 -4.01 -4.79 -7.21
C THR A 52 -3.08 -5.88 -7.76
N THR A 53 -1.84 -5.96 -7.27
CA THR A 53 -0.81 -6.87 -7.78
C THR A 53 -0.76 -8.20 -7.01
N GLY A 54 -1.08 -8.21 -5.72
CA GLY A 54 -1.04 -9.39 -4.84
C GLY A 54 -2.39 -9.75 -4.20
N THR A 55 -3.45 -8.98 -4.42
CA THR A 55 -4.71 -9.11 -3.65
C THR A 55 -5.96 -9.06 -4.53
N ALA A 56 -6.05 -10.05 -5.41
CA ALA A 56 -7.27 -10.84 -5.48
C ALA A 56 -7.41 -11.78 -4.26
N ILE A 57 -7.02 -11.35 -3.04
CA ILE A 57 -7.31 -12.07 -1.79
C ILE A 57 -8.81 -11.90 -1.55
N ARG A 58 -9.55 -12.84 -2.11
CA ARG A 58 -10.96 -13.10 -1.83
C ARG A 58 -11.18 -13.05 -0.32
N GLY A 59 -12.19 -12.29 0.11
CA GLY A 59 -12.93 -12.68 1.31
C GLY A 59 -12.73 -11.89 2.59
N PHE A 60 -12.04 -10.74 2.62
CA PHE A 60 -12.37 -9.76 3.67
C PHE A 60 -13.56 -8.90 3.25
N SER A 61 -14.73 -9.51 3.38
CA SER A 61 -16.02 -8.87 3.27
C SER A 61 -16.08 -7.64 4.18
N SER A 62 -15.97 -6.46 3.59
CA SER A 62 -16.44 -5.22 4.20
C SER A 62 -17.97 -5.25 4.23
N GLY A 63 -18.52 -6.11 5.09
CA GLY A 63 -19.95 -6.26 5.30
C GLY A 63 -20.52 -5.01 5.95
N ARG A 64 -21.06 -4.12 5.13
CA ARG A 64 -22.03 -3.07 5.47
C ARG A 64 -22.75 -2.65 4.18
N PRO A 65 -24.03 -2.23 4.25
CA PRO A 65 -24.61 -1.44 5.33
C PRO A 65 -25.61 -2.18 6.23
N ARG A 66 -25.81 -1.64 7.44
CA ARG A 66 -27.16 -1.37 7.95
C ARG A 66 -27.44 0.09 7.59
#